data_AF-A0A847BFS1-F1
#
_entry.id   AF-A0A847BFS1-F1
#
_cell.length_a   1.000
_cell.length_b   1.000
_cell.length_c   1.000
_cell.angle_alpha   90.00
_cell.angle_beta   90.00
_cell.angle_gamma   90.00
#
_symmetry.space_group_name_H-M   'P 1'
#
loop_
_entity.id
_entity.type
_entity.pdbx_description
1 polymer ?
#
loop_
_entity_poly.entity_id
_entity_poly.type
_entity_poly.pdbx_seq_one_letter_code
_entity_poly.pdbx_strand_id
1 'polypeptide(L)'
;DDPRAQMRERKRREGVNLLELAAGFFRERLRMAEGSAARDYLQQRGLAEEIQRDFGIGYAPDAWEALKRYLDSQGVSEAVQIEYGLLVQREESGRTYDRFRDRVMFPIRDVRGRTIAFGGRVLGDAKPKYLNSPESPVFHKGRELYGLYEARQANSRLERLLIVEGYMDVVALAQFGIRNAVATLGTSTSEEHLVRLFRMVDEVVFCFDGDRAGRQAASRALETVLPQMLDGRQARFLFLPEGEDPDTLIRREGTEAFENRIVCASPLSEFLFDQASRGRDLAQVEERQRFASEVIKAAQRLPQGMLQTVLLAELARRTGIEPSRFESLMAEAQPAAPAADGLEQTTQGTMASHASGVAPSGGKGPLGTLARVLQLLLHEPILVEQVGDVASWCSQEEPDGELCHELVRLLRAGRYRSPQVILAHFQGVAQGARLAALAQRELLIPREARAQELEGLIEHLQRRRQRQSPQEEFEALLARERGGERLPLEARQRLQELLVELHG
;
A
#
# COMPACT_ATOMS: atom_id res chain seq x y z
N ASP A 1 31.23 -18.71 -0.28
CA ASP A 1 31.23 -17.27 -0.62
C ASP A 1 30.33 -17.02 -1.81
N ASP A 2 29.44 -16.01 -1.73
CA ASP A 2 28.70 -15.50 -2.90
C ASP A 2 29.33 -14.17 -3.36
N PRO A 3 29.96 -14.12 -4.55
CA PRO A 3 30.50 -12.88 -5.10
C PRO A 3 29.46 -11.77 -5.27
N ARG A 4 28.18 -12.12 -5.50
CA ARG A 4 27.09 -11.14 -5.58
C ARG A 4 26.77 -10.55 -4.20
N ALA A 5 26.86 -11.33 -3.12
CA ALA A 5 26.72 -10.84 -1.74
C ALA A 5 27.85 -9.90 -1.36
N GLN A 6 29.10 -10.26 -1.70
CA GLN A 6 30.27 -9.40 -1.46
C GLN A 6 30.15 -8.07 -2.23
N MET A 7 29.69 -8.10 -3.50
CA MET A 7 29.42 -6.90 -4.29
C MET A 7 28.30 -6.04 -3.68
N ARG A 8 27.19 -6.65 -3.24
CA ARG A 8 26.09 -5.96 -2.56
C ARG A 8 26.57 -5.25 -1.29
N GLU A 9 27.32 -5.93 -0.42
CA GLU A 9 27.82 -5.32 0.82
C GLU A 9 28.87 -4.22 0.57
N ARG A 10 29.72 -4.36 -0.46
CA ARG A 10 30.64 -3.29 -0.87
C ARG A 10 29.88 -2.03 -1.27
N LYS A 11 28.89 -2.14 -2.18
CA LYS A 11 28.01 -1.00 -2.54
C LYS A 11 27.31 -0.43 -1.31
N ARG A 12 26.75 -1.28 -0.44
CA ARG A 12 26.02 -0.85 0.76
C ARG A 12 26.91 -0.06 1.74
N ARG A 13 28.19 -0.43 1.87
CA ARG A 13 29.18 0.30 2.68
C ARG A 13 29.58 1.64 2.05
N GLU A 14 29.79 1.66 0.73
CA GLU A 14 30.09 2.85 -0.06
C GLU A 14 28.96 3.90 0.03
N GLY A 15 27.70 3.47 -0.14
CA GLY A 15 26.52 4.32 0.02
C GLY A 15 26.35 4.91 1.42
N VAL A 16 26.53 4.10 2.47
CA VAL A 16 26.47 4.60 3.86
C VAL A 16 27.57 5.62 4.14
N ASN A 17 28.81 5.38 3.68
CA ASN A 17 29.91 6.33 3.86
C ASN A 17 29.62 7.68 3.17
N LEU A 18 29.10 7.64 1.94
CA LEU A 18 28.66 8.82 1.20
C LEU A 18 27.56 9.61 1.94
N LEU A 19 26.57 8.91 2.48
CA LEU A 19 25.44 9.54 3.16
C LEU A 19 25.84 10.13 4.52
N GLU A 20 26.83 9.56 5.23
CA GLU A 20 27.44 10.21 6.40
C GLU A 20 28.27 11.44 6.04
N LEU A 21 28.99 11.46 4.91
CA LEU A 21 29.66 12.67 4.41
C LEU A 21 28.64 13.78 4.12
N ALA A 22 27.54 13.45 3.44
CA ALA A 22 26.44 14.40 3.18
C ALA A 22 25.77 14.90 4.49
N ALA A 23 25.57 14.02 5.47
CA ALA A 23 25.06 14.41 6.79
C ALA A 23 26.05 15.31 7.55
N GLY A 24 27.36 15.03 7.47
CA GLY A 24 28.42 15.89 7.98
C GLY A 24 28.34 17.30 7.40
N PHE A 25 28.32 17.38 6.05
CA PHE A 25 28.16 18.63 5.32
C PHE A 25 26.91 19.41 5.75
N PHE A 26 25.71 18.79 5.75
CA PHE A 26 24.49 19.52 6.13
C PHE A 26 24.52 20.03 7.59
N ARG A 27 25.08 19.25 8.53
CA ARG A 27 25.26 19.68 9.94
C ARG A 27 26.26 20.84 10.07
N GLU A 28 27.29 20.89 9.22
CA GLU A 28 28.24 22.00 9.15
C GLU A 28 27.57 23.27 8.57
N ARG A 29 26.85 23.15 7.45
CA ARG A 29 26.15 24.26 6.78
C ARG A 29 25.11 24.93 7.68
N LEU A 30 24.42 24.18 8.54
CA LEU A 30 23.49 24.74 9.53
C LEU A 30 24.17 25.68 10.55
N ARG A 31 25.48 25.55 10.77
CA ARG A 31 26.28 26.39 11.68
C ARG A 31 26.91 27.60 10.98
N MET A 32 27.05 27.57 9.65
CA MET A 32 27.63 28.65 8.87
C MET A 32 26.66 29.84 8.70
N ALA A 33 27.15 30.98 8.22
CA ALA A 33 26.34 32.19 8.03
C ALA A 33 25.12 31.94 7.12
N GLU A 34 25.30 31.18 6.04
CA GLU A 34 24.23 30.77 5.11
C GLU A 34 23.10 29.97 5.77
N GLY A 35 23.37 29.30 6.90
CA GLY A 35 22.38 28.55 7.68
C GLY A 35 21.50 29.39 8.61
N SER A 36 21.60 30.73 8.60
CA SER A 36 20.84 31.56 9.57
C SER A 36 19.34 31.34 9.50
N ALA A 37 18.73 31.50 8.32
CA ALA A 37 17.28 31.33 8.17
C ALA A 37 16.79 29.93 8.59
N ALA A 38 17.64 28.90 8.49
CA ALA A 38 17.33 27.55 8.99
C ALA A 38 17.37 27.48 10.52
N ARG A 39 18.36 28.10 11.18
CA ARG A 39 18.39 28.24 12.64
C ARG A 39 17.22 29.07 13.16
N ASP A 40 16.92 30.19 12.50
CA ASP A 40 15.83 31.09 12.85
C ASP A 40 14.47 30.36 12.77
N TYR A 41 14.26 29.55 11.73
CA TYR A 41 13.09 28.67 11.60
C TYR A 41 13.03 27.57 12.70
N LEU A 42 14.16 26.91 13.00
CA LEU A 42 14.23 25.89 14.07
C LEU A 42 13.95 26.51 15.47
N GLN A 43 14.42 27.73 15.70
CA GLN A 43 14.14 28.51 16.91
C GLN A 43 12.68 28.96 17.00
N GLN A 44 12.05 29.37 15.88
CA GLN A 44 10.61 29.62 15.82
C GLN A 44 9.77 28.35 16.07
N ARG A 45 10.31 27.17 15.71
CA ARG A 45 9.77 25.86 16.12
C ARG A 45 10.24 25.43 17.52
N GLY A 46 10.92 26.27 18.29
CA GLY A 46 11.32 25.99 19.67
C GLY A 46 12.14 24.70 19.83
N LEU A 47 12.92 24.30 18.82
CA LEU A 47 13.72 23.08 18.83
C LEU A 47 15.12 23.38 19.40
N ALA A 48 15.39 22.88 20.60
CA ALA A 48 16.65 23.06 21.31
C ALA A 48 17.83 22.38 20.60
N GLU A 49 19.05 22.86 20.86
CA GLU A 49 20.26 22.36 20.20
C GLU A 49 20.53 20.88 20.49
N GLU A 50 20.12 20.38 21.66
CA GLU A 50 20.18 18.96 22.00
C GLU A 50 19.33 18.12 21.06
N ILE A 51 18.10 18.55 20.77
CA ILE A 51 17.19 17.85 19.86
C ILE A 51 17.72 17.94 18.43
N GLN A 52 18.21 19.11 18.00
CA GLN A 52 18.85 19.27 16.68
C GLN A 52 20.07 18.35 16.53
N ARG A 53 20.93 18.25 17.55
CA ARG A 53 22.10 17.35 17.60
C ARG A 53 21.68 15.89 17.57
N ASP A 54 20.74 15.49 18.42
CA ASP A 54 20.38 14.10 18.65
C ASP A 54 19.66 13.53 17.41
N PHE A 55 18.82 14.32 16.75
CA PHE A 55 18.23 14.00 15.42
C PHE A 55 19.16 14.30 14.23
N GLY A 56 20.36 14.84 14.46
CA GLY A 56 21.37 15.11 13.42
C GLY A 56 20.97 16.17 12.39
N ILE A 57 20.08 17.09 12.75
CA ILE A 57 19.49 18.09 11.86
C ILE A 57 20.58 18.98 11.22
N GLY A 58 20.40 19.28 9.94
CA GLY A 58 21.31 20.11 9.15
C GLY A 58 20.56 21.07 8.21
N TYR A 59 21.30 21.68 7.29
CA TYR A 59 20.78 22.58 6.27
C TYR A 59 21.44 22.31 4.91
N ALA A 60 20.64 22.28 3.85
CA ALA A 60 21.08 22.28 2.46
C ALA A 60 20.99 23.72 1.91
N PRO A 61 22.12 24.38 1.57
CA PRO A 61 22.12 25.75 1.07
C PRO A 61 21.25 25.99 -0.16
N ASP A 62 20.87 27.24 -0.43
CA ASP A 62 20.29 27.63 -1.71
C ASP A 62 21.38 27.73 -2.81
N ALA A 63 21.84 26.58 -3.27
CA ALA A 63 22.86 26.46 -4.29
C ALA A 63 22.62 25.19 -5.12
N TRP A 64 22.91 25.25 -6.42
CA TRP A 64 22.66 24.13 -7.35
C TRP A 64 23.66 22.98 -7.28
N GLU A 65 24.83 23.19 -6.65
CA GLU A 65 25.97 22.26 -6.68
C GLU A 65 26.84 22.32 -5.40
N ALA A 66 26.32 22.82 -4.28
CA ALA A 66 27.12 22.98 -3.05
C ALA A 66 27.48 21.62 -2.42
N LEU A 67 26.52 20.69 -2.36
CA LEU A 67 26.78 19.32 -1.93
C LEU A 67 27.60 18.58 -3.00
N LYS A 68 27.23 18.72 -4.29
CA LYS A 68 27.98 18.13 -5.41
C LYS A 68 29.47 18.43 -5.32
N ARG A 69 29.87 19.71 -5.32
CA ARG A 69 31.28 20.13 -5.29
C ARG A 69 32.02 19.64 -4.04
N TYR A 70 31.32 19.55 -2.90
CA TYR A 70 31.89 18.95 -1.69
C TYR A 70 32.16 17.45 -1.90
N LEU A 71 31.20 16.68 -2.38
CA LEU A 71 31.35 15.23 -2.60
C LEU A 71 32.34 14.89 -3.72
N ASP A 72 32.39 15.70 -4.79
CA ASP A 72 33.41 15.63 -5.83
C ASP A 72 34.82 15.81 -5.23
N SER A 73 34.98 16.76 -4.29
CA SER A 73 36.26 16.96 -3.56
C SER A 73 36.64 15.79 -2.63
N GLN A 74 35.65 15.00 -2.20
CA GLN A 74 35.87 13.75 -1.45
C GLN A 74 36.11 12.54 -2.39
N GLY A 75 36.19 12.75 -3.71
CA GLY A 75 36.41 11.70 -4.70
C GLY A 75 35.17 10.86 -5.04
N VAL A 76 33.97 11.29 -4.66
CA VAL A 76 32.73 10.55 -4.93
C VAL A 76 32.21 10.91 -6.33
N SER A 77 32.20 9.96 -7.25
CA SER A 77 31.73 10.21 -8.62
C SER A 77 30.23 10.53 -8.69
N GLU A 78 29.84 11.43 -9.60
CA GLU A 78 28.45 11.86 -9.79
C GLU A 78 27.47 10.69 -9.95
N ALA A 79 27.86 9.62 -10.64
CA ALA A 79 27.04 8.42 -10.84
C ALA A 79 26.63 7.75 -9.51
N VAL A 80 27.52 7.74 -8.51
CA VAL A 80 27.23 7.21 -7.17
C VAL A 80 26.36 8.22 -6.39
N GLN A 81 26.60 9.52 -6.55
CA GLN A 81 25.74 10.56 -5.95
C GLN A 81 24.30 10.52 -6.52
N ILE A 82 24.12 10.12 -7.78
CA ILE A 82 22.80 9.85 -8.38
C ILE A 82 22.20 8.53 -7.84
N GLU A 83 22.98 7.43 -7.78
CA GLU A 83 22.50 6.12 -7.27
C GLU A 83 21.96 6.20 -5.84
N TYR A 84 22.55 7.05 -4.99
CA TYR A 84 22.08 7.31 -3.62
C TYR A 84 21.16 8.53 -3.50
N GLY A 85 20.73 9.12 -4.62
CA GLY A 85 19.67 10.13 -4.67
C GLY A 85 20.03 11.48 -4.08
N LEU A 86 21.31 11.85 -4.08
CA LEU A 86 21.81 13.16 -3.65
C LEU A 86 21.81 14.18 -4.80
N LEU A 87 22.03 13.73 -6.03
CA LEU A 87 21.88 14.54 -7.24
C LEU A 87 20.60 14.18 -8.02
N VAL A 88 20.18 15.11 -8.87
CA VAL A 88 19.18 14.89 -9.94
C VAL A 88 19.85 15.21 -11.27
N GLN A 89 19.60 14.39 -12.29
CA GLN A 89 20.08 14.61 -13.66
C GLN A 89 18.95 15.16 -14.54
N ARG A 90 19.23 16.14 -15.40
CA ARG A 90 18.31 16.62 -16.44
C ARG A 90 18.41 15.76 -17.69
N GLU A 91 17.31 15.12 -18.07
CA GLU A 91 17.22 14.24 -19.26
C GLU A 91 17.67 14.96 -20.54
N GLU A 92 17.19 16.18 -20.78
CA GLU A 92 17.46 16.96 -22.00
C GLU A 92 18.93 17.39 -22.20
N SER A 93 19.72 17.45 -21.13
CA SER A 93 21.03 18.13 -21.16
C SER A 93 22.15 17.40 -20.42
N GLY A 94 21.87 16.24 -19.82
CA GLY A 94 22.80 15.46 -19.01
C GLY A 94 23.26 16.13 -17.70
N ARG A 95 22.97 17.42 -17.49
CA ARG A 95 23.46 18.21 -16.36
C ARG A 95 22.89 17.71 -15.04
N THR A 96 23.77 17.58 -14.04
CA THR A 96 23.45 17.16 -12.69
C THR A 96 23.40 18.35 -11.74
N TYR A 97 22.59 18.25 -10.68
CA TYR A 97 22.46 19.29 -9.65
C TYR A 97 21.97 18.70 -8.31
N ASP A 98 22.24 19.39 -7.22
CA ASP A 98 21.86 19.00 -5.85
C ASP A 98 20.34 18.78 -5.74
N ARG A 99 19.93 17.60 -5.24
CA ARG A 99 18.50 17.28 -5.02
C ARG A 99 17.86 18.19 -3.97
N PHE A 100 18.58 18.43 -2.89
CA PHE A 100 18.14 19.23 -1.74
C PHE A 100 18.84 20.59 -1.78
N ARG A 101 18.04 21.66 -1.77
CA ARG A 101 18.46 23.07 -1.84
C ARG A 101 17.44 23.91 -1.08
N ASP A 102 17.87 24.94 -0.37
CA ASP A 102 17.09 25.73 0.60
C ASP A 102 16.21 24.87 1.54
N ARG A 103 16.82 23.93 2.26
CA ARG A 103 16.07 22.96 3.10
C ARG A 103 16.73 22.68 4.44
N VAL A 104 15.93 22.66 5.50
CA VAL A 104 16.25 21.95 6.75
C VAL A 104 16.31 20.46 6.44
N MET A 105 17.42 19.82 6.82
CA MET A 105 17.72 18.44 6.48
C MET A 105 17.58 17.53 7.70
N PHE A 106 16.83 16.45 7.54
CA PHE A 106 16.53 15.44 8.55
C PHE A 106 17.15 14.12 8.08
N PRO A 107 18.30 13.69 8.63
CA PRO A 107 18.91 12.41 8.26
C PRO A 107 18.05 11.25 8.74
N ILE A 108 17.78 10.29 7.85
CA ILE A 108 17.06 9.06 8.14
C ILE A 108 18.11 7.99 8.44
N ARG A 109 18.06 7.42 9.65
CA ARG A 109 19.07 6.46 10.14
C ARG A 109 18.54 5.04 10.22
N ASP A 110 19.41 4.06 9.98
CA ASP A 110 19.12 2.64 10.19
C ASP A 110 19.17 2.26 11.69
N VAL A 111 18.81 1.02 12.02
CA VAL A 111 18.87 0.47 13.40
C VAL A 111 20.28 0.40 14.02
N ARG A 112 21.32 0.81 13.30
CA ARG A 112 22.72 0.96 13.77
C ARG A 112 23.16 2.44 13.83
N GLY A 113 22.24 3.38 13.63
CA GLY A 113 22.50 4.83 13.68
C GLY A 113 23.12 5.41 12.42
N ARG A 114 23.19 4.64 11.33
CA ARG A 114 23.89 5.02 10.09
C ARG A 114 22.92 5.72 9.14
N THR A 115 23.30 6.88 8.60
CA THR A 115 22.47 7.63 7.65
C THR A 115 22.29 6.85 6.35
N ILE A 116 21.05 6.66 5.93
CA ILE A 116 20.65 5.91 4.73
C ILE A 116 19.80 6.74 3.75
N ALA A 117 19.22 7.86 4.20
CA ALA A 117 18.47 8.79 3.35
C ALA A 117 18.29 10.15 4.05
N PHE A 118 17.62 11.09 3.39
CA PHE A 118 17.22 12.37 3.96
C PHE A 118 15.75 12.71 3.69
N GLY A 119 15.11 13.29 4.71
CA GLY A 119 13.98 14.21 4.54
C GLY A 119 14.49 15.65 4.46
N GLY A 120 13.79 16.52 3.73
CA GLY A 120 14.18 17.92 3.54
C GLY A 120 12.98 18.85 3.48
N ARG A 121 12.84 19.75 4.47
CA ARG A 121 11.77 20.75 4.56
C ARG A 121 12.26 22.11 4.07
N VAL A 122 11.50 22.77 3.18
CA VAL A 122 11.80 24.13 2.73
C VAL A 122 11.74 25.16 3.85
N LEU A 123 12.38 26.32 3.66
CA LEU A 123 12.20 27.49 4.53
C LEU A 123 11.03 28.36 4.05
N GLY A 124 11.04 28.77 2.77
CA GLY A 124 9.96 29.54 2.12
C GLY A 124 8.92 28.70 1.36
N ASP A 125 8.18 29.32 0.44
CA ASP A 125 7.03 28.72 -0.28
C ASP A 125 7.39 27.69 -1.38
N ALA A 126 8.65 27.28 -1.49
CA ALA A 126 9.10 26.37 -2.53
C ALA A 126 8.43 24.99 -2.43
N LYS A 127 7.99 24.43 -3.57
CA LYS A 127 7.28 23.14 -3.62
C LYS A 127 8.20 21.99 -4.07
N PRO A 128 8.07 20.78 -3.50
CA PRO A 128 7.17 20.40 -2.41
C PRO A 128 7.70 20.85 -1.03
N LYS A 129 6.78 21.13 -0.09
CA LYS A 129 7.07 21.55 1.30
C LYS A 129 8.05 20.60 2.00
N TYR A 130 7.79 19.30 1.86
CA TYR A 130 8.67 18.21 2.27
C TYR A 130 9.14 17.43 1.04
N LEU A 131 10.41 17.02 1.04
CA LEU A 131 11.02 16.20 0.00
C LEU A 131 11.80 15.06 0.65
N ASN A 132 11.57 13.83 0.21
CA ASN A 132 12.37 12.67 0.61
C ASN A 132 13.36 12.28 -0.49
N SER A 133 14.45 11.60 -0.12
CA SER A 133 15.27 10.80 -1.04
C SER A 133 14.39 9.86 -1.89
N PRO A 134 14.83 9.45 -3.09
CA PRO A 134 14.27 8.28 -3.77
C PRO A 134 14.58 6.99 -2.99
N GLU A 135 14.05 5.87 -3.45
CA GLU A 135 14.56 4.54 -3.06
C GLU A 135 16.04 4.41 -3.46
N SER A 136 16.84 3.66 -2.69
CA SER A 136 18.26 3.43 -3.00
C SER A 136 18.75 2.07 -2.49
N PRO A 137 19.97 1.60 -2.85
CA PRO A 137 20.53 0.33 -2.35
C PRO A 137 20.68 0.20 -0.83
N VAL A 138 20.48 1.28 -0.06
CA VAL A 138 20.51 1.30 1.41
C VAL A 138 19.17 1.67 2.06
N PHE A 139 18.18 2.15 1.30
CA PHE A 139 16.99 2.80 1.84
C PHE A 139 15.70 2.44 1.10
N HIS A 140 14.71 2.01 1.88
CA HIS A 140 13.36 1.68 1.39
C HIS A 140 12.28 2.29 2.28
N LYS A 141 11.41 3.14 1.71
CA LYS A 141 10.32 3.84 2.42
C LYS A 141 9.21 2.93 2.93
N GLY A 142 9.19 1.68 2.47
CA GLY A 142 8.30 0.63 2.95
C GLY A 142 8.85 -0.14 4.16
N ARG A 143 10.11 0.08 4.57
CA ARG A 143 10.77 -0.70 5.64
C ARG A 143 11.43 0.16 6.72
N GLU A 144 11.83 1.38 6.39
CA GLU A 144 12.55 2.29 7.28
C GLU A 144 11.60 3.36 7.84
N LEU A 145 11.68 3.59 9.15
CA LEU A 145 10.89 4.59 9.88
C LEU A 145 11.83 5.63 10.48
N TYR A 146 11.51 6.91 10.33
CA TYR A 146 12.23 8.00 11.00
C TYR A 146 11.96 7.96 12.51
N GLY A 147 12.92 8.34 13.35
CA GLY A 147 12.80 8.28 14.81
C GLY A 147 13.08 6.91 15.43
N LEU A 148 13.09 5.82 14.66
CA LEU A 148 13.21 4.47 15.21
C LEU A 148 14.60 4.14 15.78
N TYR A 149 15.65 4.81 15.32
CA TYR A 149 16.97 4.72 15.95
C TYR A 149 16.99 5.53 17.24
N GLU A 150 16.47 6.75 17.16
CA GLU A 150 16.45 7.77 18.19
C GLU A 150 15.64 7.32 19.42
N ALA A 151 14.46 6.71 19.21
CA ALA A 151 13.64 6.10 20.24
C ALA A 151 14.37 4.97 20.98
N ARG A 152 15.13 4.13 20.27
CA ARG A 152 15.91 3.03 20.85
C ARG A 152 17.17 3.50 21.60
N GLN A 153 17.70 4.66 21.23
CA GLN A 153 18.77 5.32 21.98
C GLN A 153 18.24 6.03 23.24
N ALA A 154 17.01 6.57 23.19
CA ALA A 154 16.35 7.19 24.33
C ALA A 154 15.87 6.15 25.37
N ASN A 155 15.37 4.99 24.93
CA ASN A 155 15.02 3.87 25.79
C ASN A 155 15.32 2.52 25.10
N SER A 156 16.07 1.65 25.77
CA SER A 156 16.43 0.31 25.28
C SER A 156 15.34 -0.74 25.50
N ARG A 157 14.32 -0.44 26.32
CA ARG A 157 13.12 -1.26 26.59
C ARG A 157 11.87 -0.40 26.35
N LEU A 158 11.56 -0.20 25.09
CA LEU A 158 10.30 0.43 24.67
C LEU A 158 9.14 -0.55 24.93
N GLU A 159 8.07 -0.08 25.55
CA GLU A 159 6.83 -0.86 25.74
C GLU A 159 5.82 -0.57 24.61
N ARG A 160 5.86 0.68 24.11
CA ARG A 160 4.97 1.24 23.09
C ARG A 160 5.76 2.09 22.09
N LEU A 161 5.40 2.05 20.82
CA LEU A 161 5.83 3.04 19.80
C LEU A 161 4.62 3.79 19.23
N LEU A 162 4.77 5.11 19.06
CA LEU A 162 3.75 6.00 18.50
C LEU A 162 4.10 6.30 17.03
N ILE A 163 3.19 6.00 16.11
CA ILE A 163 3.38 6.19 14.66
C ILE A 163 2.68 7.49 14.24
N VAL A 164 3.42 8.43 13.68
CA VAL A 164 2.95 9.74 13.15
C VAL A 164 3.30 9.88 11.65
N GLU A 165 2.79 10.90 10.96
CA GLU A 165 2.99 11.05 9.51
C GLU A 165 4.29 11.79 9.13
N GLY A 166 4.79 12.70 9.97
CA GLY A 166 5.91 13.59 9.66
C GLY A 166 7.13 13.47 10.59
N TYR A 167 8.32 13.71 10.04
CA TYR A 167 9.55 13.82 10.83
C TYR A 167 9.60 15.08 11.72
N MET A 168 8.88 16.14 11.37
CA MET A 168 8.68 17.29 12.26
C MET A 168 7.97 16.89 13.55
N ASP A 169 6.93 16.08 13.42
CA ASP A 169 6.08 15.60 14.50
C ASP A 169 6.89 14.78 15.51
N VAL A 170 7.71 13.84 15.01
CA VAL A 170 8.67 13.06 15.83
C VAL A 170 9.64 13.96 16.59
N VAL A 171 10.21 14.96 15.92
CA VAL A 171 11.18 15.89 16.51
C VAL A 171 10.52 16.80 17.56
N ALA A 172 9.28 17.24 17.32
CA ALA A 172 8.49 18.03 18.25
C ALA A 172 8.08 17.21 19.49
N LEU A 173 7.54 16.01 19.30
CA LEU A 173 7.20 15.10 20.39
C LEU A 173 8.43 14.79 21.27
N ALA A 174 9.59 14.55 20.66
CA ALA A 174 10.85 14.32 21.37
C ALA A 174 11.40 15.55 22.11
N GLN A 175 11.11 16.77 21.63
CA GLN A 175 11.39 18.04 22.32
C GLN A 175 10.52 18.20 23.58
N PHE A 176 9.29 17.68 23.58
CA PHE A 176 8.39 17.64 24.73
C PHE A 176 8.51 16.37 25.58
N GLY A 177 9.52 15.53 25.32
CA GLY A 177 9.86 14.34 26.11
C GLY A 177 9.31 13.01 25.58
N ILE A 178 8.33 13.03 24.67
CA ILE A 178 7.71 11.86 24.05
C ILE A 178 8.65 11.28 22.98
N ARG A 179 9.66 10.54 23.44
CA ARG A 179 10.78 10.03 22.61
C ARG A 179 10.54 8.66 21.98
N ASN A 180 9.34 8.10 22.11
CA ASN A 180 8.93 6.85 21.46
C ASN A 180 8.11 7.07 20.17
N ALA A 181 8.19 8.27 19.57
CA ALA A 181 7.56 8.60 18.30
C ALA A 181 8.40 8.16 17.09
N VAL A 182 7.73 7.68 16.04
CA VAL A 182 8.33 7.29 14.75
C VAL A 182 7.44 7.73 13.58
N ALA A 183 8.03 8.06 12.43
CA ALA A 183 7.29 8.51 11.25
C ALA A 183 7.51 7.62 10.02
N THR A 184 6.47 7.49 9.20
CA THR A 184 6.60 6.99 7.83
C THR A 184 7.23 8.05 6.92
N LEU A 185 7.57 7.68 5.68
CA LEU A 185 8.46 8.48 4.83
C LEU A 185 7.77 8.93 3.54
N GLY A 186 6.61 9.58 3.72
CA GLY A 186 5.71 9.97 2.63
C GLY A 186 4.98 8.77 2.04
N THR A 187 4.64 7.81 2.88
CA THR A 187 4.02 6.51 2.56
C THR A 187 3.02 6.16 3.67
N SER A 188 1.97 5.40 3.34
CA SER A 188 1.18 4.71 4.37
C SER A 188 2.05 3.69 5.10
N THR A 189 1.69 3.37 6.35
CA THR A 189 2.34 2.27 7.08
C THR A 189 2.20 0.96 6.30
N SER A 190 3.27 0.19 6.23
CA SER A 190 3.35 -1.09 5.51
C SER A 190 3.33 -2.27 6.50
N GLU A 191 3.19 -3.49 5.96
CA GLU A 191 3.46 -4.71 6.70
C GLU A 191 4.91 -4.75 7.22
N GLU A 192 5.90 -4.44 6.39
CA GLU A 192 7.32 -4.42 6.80
C GLU A 192 7.61 -3.45 7.95
N HIS A 193 6.91 -2.32 8.03
CA HIS A 193 6.98 -1.42 9.19
C HIS A 193 6.45 -2.10 10.45
N LEU A 194 5.27 -2.73 10.40
CA LEU A 194 4.65 -3.36 11.56
C LEU A 194 5.39 -4.63 12.01
N VAL A 195 5.84 -5.47 11.08
CA VAL A 195 6.73 -6.61 11.35
C VAL A 195 8.02 -6.18 12.05
N ARG A 196 8.53 -4.98 11.75
CA ARG A 196 9.73 -4.41 12.38
C ARG A 196 9.46 -3.80 13.75
N LEU A 197 8.32 -3.13 13.93
CA LEU A 197 7.89 -2.54 15.21
C LEU A 197 7.53 -3.63 16.22
N PHE A 198 6.72 -4.63 15.85
CA PHE A 198 6.35 -5.79 16.67
C PHE A 198 7.47 -6.84 16.86
N ARG A 199 8.74 -6.43 16.66
CA ARG A 199 9.96 -7.12 17.12
C ARG A 199 10.69 -6.32 18.21
N MET A 200 10.13 -5.18 18.63
CA MET A 200 10.73 -4.21 19.54
C MET A 200 9.77 -3.75 20.64
N VAL A 201 8.47 -3.73 20.35
CA VAL A 201 7.38 -3.38 21.27
C VAL A 201 6.18 -4.31 21.06
N ASP A 202 5.38 -4.49 22.10
CA ASP A 202 4.11 -5.24 22.00
C ASP A 202 2.95 -4.32 21.61
N GLU A 203 3.01 -3.01 21.94
CA GLU A 203 1.98 -2.02 21.58
C GLU A 203 2.45 -1.02 20.50
N VAL A 204 1.62 -0.82 19.47
CA VAL A 204 1.74 0.33 18.56
C VAL A 204 0.50 1.23 18.67
N VAL A 205 0.72 2.54 18.68
CA VAL A 205 -0.37 3.53 18.60
C VAL A 205 -0.21 4.32 17.32
N PHE A 206 -1.19 4.26 16.44
CA PHE A 206 -1.25 5.13 15.26
C PHE A 206 -1.86 6.47 15.65
N CYS A 207 -1.19 7.57 15.30
CA CYS A 207 -1.65 8.94 15.53
C CYS A 207 -1.91 9.60 14.18
N PHE A 208 -3.15 10.03 13.95
CA PHE A 208 -3.58 10.67 12.71
C PHE A 208 -4.13 12.07 12.95
N ASP A 209 -3.77 12.98 12.07
CA ASP A 209 -4.31 14.34 12.00
C ASP A 209 -5.85 14.29 11.92
N GLY A 210 -6.52 15.29 12.51
CA GLY A 210 -7.97 15.30 12.66
C GLY A 210 -8.78 15.55 11.38
N ASP A 211 -8.18 15.42 10.20
CA ASP A 211 -8.78 15.78 8.90
C ASP A 211 -9.36 14.56 8.14
N ARG A 212 -9.78 14.77 6.88
CA ARG A 212 -10.31 13.68 6.03
C ARG A 212 -9.22 12.73 5.52
N ALA A 213 -7.98 13.19 5.35
CA ALA A 213 -6.86 12.36 4.90
C ALA A 213 -6.38 11.41 6.01
N GLY A 214 -6.23 11.90 7.25
CA GLY A 214 -5.90 11.10 8.43
C GLY A 214 -6.94 10.01 8.69
N ARG A 215 -8.24 10.33 8.54
CA ARG A 215 -9.32 9.31 8.59
C ARG A 215 -9.16 8.21 7.50
N GLN A 216 -8.71 8.55 6.30
CA GLN A 216 -8.42 7.57 5.23
C GLN A 216 -7.08 6.83 5.43
N ALA A 217 -6.10 7.44 6.12
CA ALA A 217 -4.86 6.78 6.52
C ALA A 217 -5.13 5.72 7.60
N ALA A 218 -5.99 6.03 8.57
CA ALA A 218 -6.38 5.11 9.63
C ALA A 218 -7.05 3.82 9.12
N SER A 219 -7.98 3.92 8.16
CA SER A 219 -8.60 2.71 7.58
C SER A 219 -7.58 1.81 6.87
N ARG A 220 -6.62 2.40 6.14
CA ARG A 220 -5.51 1.67 5.52
C ARG A 220 -4.56 1.07 6.56
N ALA A 221 -4.31 1.77 7.67
CA ALA A 221 -3.49 1.25 8.76
C ALA A 221 -4.17 0.07 9.49
N LEU A 222 -5.49 0.14 9.73
CA LEU A 222 -6.29 -0.96 10.26
C LEU A 222 -6.20 -2.20 9.37
N GLU A 223 -6.44 -2.03 8.07
CA GLU A 223 -6.26 -3.10 7.08
C GLU A 223 -4.85 -3.72 7.08
N THR A 224 -3.82 -2.91 7.31
CA THR A 224 -2.41 -3.34 7.29
C THR A 224 -1.99 -4.01 8.60
N VAL A 225 -2.59 -3.64 9.74
CA VAL A 225 -2.24 -4.19 11.06
C VAL A 225 -2.98 -5.48 11.39
N LEU A 226 -4.20 -5.71 10.87
CA LEU A 226 -4.99 -6.93 11.15
C LEU A 226 -4.18 -8.24 10.99
N PRO A 227 -3.44 -8.49 9.88
CA PRO A 227 -2.64 -9.71 9.73
C PRO A 227 -1.46 -9.82 10.69
N GLN A 228 -1.07 -8.72 11.33
CA GLN A 228 0.07 -8.64 12.25
C GLN A 228 -0.35 -8.84 13.71
N MET A 229 -1.66 -8.93 14.00
CA MET A 229 -2.20 -9.10 15.36
C MET A 229 -2.10 -10.56 15.85
N LEU A 230 -0.87 -11.03 16.06
CA LEU A 230 -0.60 -12.22 16.86
C LEU A 230 -0.95 -11.97 18.33
N ASP A 231 -1.31 -13.03 19.07
CA ASP A 231 -1.61 -12.94 20.51
C ASP A 231 -0.46 -12.26 21.29
N GLY A 232 -0.84 -11.39 22.24
CA GLY A 232 0.07 -10.51 22.99
C GLY A 232 0.26 -9.12 22.39
N ARG A 233 0.11 -8.95 21.07
CA ARG A 233 0.26 -7.64 20.40
C ARG A 233 -0.95 -6.74 20.60
N GLN A 234 -0.71 -5.44 20.65
CA GLN A 234 -1.74 -4.40 20.76
C GLN A 234 -1.57 -3.34 19.68
N ALA A 235 -2.70 -2.85 19.16
CA ALA A 235 -2.78 -1.72 18.25
C ALA A 235 -3.88 -0.77 18.71
N ARG A 236 -3.61 0.54 18.72
CA ARG A 236 -4.58 1.60 19.06
C ARG A 236 -4.55 2.75 18.06
N PHE A 237 -5.64 3.50 18.00
CA PHE A 237 -5.89 4.57 17.04
C PHE A 237 -6.22 5.87 17.78
N LEU A 238 -5.30 6.82 17.72
CA LEU A 238 -5.43 8.19 18.20
C LEU A 238 -5.77 9.10 17.02
N PHE A 239 -6.89 9.82 17.11
CA PHE A 239 -7.25 10.90 16.20
C PHE A 239 -7.07 12.23 16.92
N LEU A 240 -6.39 13.18 16.26
CA LEU A 240 -6.24 14.53 16.77
C LEU A 240 -7.51 15.37 16.49
N PRO A 241 -7.68 16.52 17.16
CA PRO A 241 -8.73 17.48 16.79
C PRO A 241 -8.59 17.96 15.34
N GLU A 242 -9.70 18.35 14.70
CA GLU A 242 -9.68 18.82 13.31
C GLU A 242 -8.81 20.09 13.16
N GLY A 243 -7.86 20.04 12.22
CA GLY A 243 -6.88 21.10 11.99
C GLY A 243 -5.60 21.04 12.84
N GLU A 244 -5.46 20.06 13.73
CA GLU A 244 -4.25 19.86 14.56
C GLU A 244 -3.35 18.73 14.02
N ASP A 245 -2.04 18.97 14.04
CA ASP A 245 -0.99 17.97 13.87
C ASP A 245 -0.30 17.71 15.24
N PRO A 246 0.58 16.68 15.39
CA PRO A 246 1.19 16.40 16.70
C PRO A 246 2.14 17.52 17.19
N ASP A 247 2.71 18.32 16.28
CA ASP A 247 3.60 19.44 16.60
C ASP A 247 2.82 20.66 17.11
N THR A 248 1.64 20.95 16.55
CA THR A 248 0.75 22.01 17.08
C THR A 248 0.07 21.61 18.38
N LEU A 249 -0.43 20.37 18.47
CA LEU A 249 -1.25 19.94 19.61
C LEU A 249 -0.44 19.86 20.91
N ILE A 250 0.77 19.29 20.88
CA ILE A 250 1.58 19.15 22.11
C ILE A 250 2.08 20.50 22.65
N ARG A 251 2.27 21.50 21.77
CA ARG A 251 2.59 22.89 22.18
C ARG A 251 1.40 23.58 22.85
N ARG A 252 0.19 23.25 22.42
CA ARG A 252 -1.06 23.85 22.91
C ARG A 252 -1.50 23.26 24.25
N GLU A 253 -1.36 21.95 24.42
CA GLU A 253 -1.92 21.20 25.56
C GLU A 253 -0.86 20.66 26.54
N GLY A 254 0.41 20.61 26.12
CA GLY A 254 1.52 20.09 26.93
C GLY A 254 1.66 18.57 26.91
N THR A 255 2.79 18.08 27.43
CA THR A 255 3.17 16.66 27.42
C THR A 255 2.14 15.78 28.12
N GLU A 256 1.72 16.12 29.35
CA GLU A 256 0.80 15.30 30.15
C GLU A 256 -0.56 15.10 29.46
N ALA A 257 -1.12 16.15 28.85
CA ALA A 257 -2.37 16.04 28.10
C ALA A 257 -2.21 15.16 26.86
N PHE A 258 -1.08 15.29 26.15
CA PHE A 258 -0.78 14.46 24.97
C PHE A 258 -0.54 12.99 25.35
N GLU A 259 0.18 12.70 26.43
CA GLU A 259 0.40 11.35 26.94
C GLU A 259 -0.93 10.68 27.36
N ASN A 260 -1.81 11.42 28.03
CA ASN A 260 -3.16 10.96 28.34
C ASN A 260 -3.96 10.63 27.06
N ARG A 261 -3.83 11.42 25.98
CA ARG A 261 -4.43 11.09 24.66
C ARG A 261 -3.87 9.80 24.06
N ILE A 262 -2.58 9.51 24.20
CA ILE A 262 -1.96 8.25 23.74
C ILE A 262 -2.49 7.07 24.57
N VAL A 263 -2.59 7.21 25.90
CA VAL A 263 -3.12 6.17 26.80
C VAL A 263 -4.58 5.84 26.47
N CYS A 264 -5.40 6.87 26.24
CA CYS A 264 -6.82 6.77 25.88
C CYS A 264 -7.09 6.56 24.37
N ALA A 265 -6.06 6.22 23.57
CA ALA A 265 -6.24 5.92 22.15
C ALA A 265 -7.17 4.71 21.94
N SER A 266 -8.05 4.78 20.94
CA SER A 266 -9.10 3.76 20.72
C SER A 266 -8.49 2.40 20.39
N PRO A 267 -8.81 1.31 21.13
CA PRO A 267 -8.34 -0.03 20.81
C PRO A 267 -8.75 -0.47 19.39
N LEU A 268 -7.95 -1.32 18.75
CA LEU A 268 -8.24 -1.84 17.40
C LEU A 268 -9.66 -2.40 17.24
N SER A 269 -10.20 -3.07 18.27
CA SER A 269 -11.57 -3.60 18.27
C SER A 269 -12.62 -2.49 18.17
N GLU A 270 -12.53 -1.48 19.04
CA GLU A 270 -13.46 -0.35 19.04
C GLU A 270 -13.32 0.47 17.75
N PHE A 271 -12.09 0.76 17.30
CA PHE A 271 -11.90 1.47 16.04
C PHE A 271 -12.47 0.69 14.82
N LEU A 272 -12.37 -0.64 14.81
CA LEU A 272 -13.00 -1.49 13.79
C LEU A 272 -14.55 -1.41 13.85
N PHE A 273 -15.14 -1.52 15.05
CA PHE A 273 -16.59 -1.40 15.21
C PHE A 273 -17.11 0.01 14.88
N ASP A 274 -16.40 1.06 15.29
CA ASP A 274 -16.68 2.46 14.92
C ASP A 274 -16.59 2.64 13.40
N GLN A 275 -15.57 2.08 12.75
CA GLN A 275 -15.42 2.16 11.30
C GLN A 275 -16.58 1.44 10.59
N ALA A 276 -16.96 0.24 11.03
CA ALA A 276 -18.02 -0.56 10.44
C ALA A 276 -19.44 -0.01 10.74
N SER A 277 -19.63 0.82 11.76
CA SER A 277 -20.94 1.40 12.11
C SER A 277 -21.18 2.80 11.52
N ARG A 278 -20.14 3.46 10.98
CA ARG A 278 -20.26 4.80 10.37
C ARG A 278 -21.31 4.84 9.26
N GLY A 279 -22.32 5.68 9.46
CA GLY A 279 -23.40 5.89 8.49
C GLY A 279 -24.39 4.74 8.41
N ARG A 280 -24.57 3.96 9.48
CA ARG A 280 -25.52 2.84 9.55
C ARG A 280 -26.43 2.93 10.77
N ASP A 281 -27.72 2.75 10.55
CA ASP A 281 -28.70 2.54 11.62
C ASP A 281 -28.77 1.04 11.97
N LEU A 282 -28.09 0.64 13.05
CA LEU A 282 -28.06 -0.76 13.49
C LEU A 282 -29.43 -1.30 13.94
N ALA A 283 -30.47 -0.46 14.08
CA ALA A 283 -31.83 -0.95 14.26
C ALA A 283 -32.33 -1.70 13.00
N GLN A 284 -31.98 -1.23 11.80
CA GLN A 284 -32.38 -1.83 10.53
C GLN A 284 -31.62 -3.15 10.26
N VAL A 285 -32.31 -4.14 9.69
CA VAL A 285 -31.78 -5.51 9.56
C VAL A 285 -30.67 -5.57 8.52
N GLU A 286 -30.87 -4.87 7.41
CA GLU A 286 -29.96 -4.77 6.26
C GLU A 286 -28.66 -4.05 6.65
N GLU A 287 -28.77 -2.99 7.45
CA GLU A 287 -27.63 -2.18 7.87
C GLU A 287 -26.82 -2.88 8.97
N ARG A 288 -27.50 -3.59 9.88
CA ARG A 288 -26.88 -4.49 10.86
C ARG A 288 -26.19 -5.69 10.18
N GLN A 289 -26.75 -6.22 9.10
CA GLN A 289 -26.13 -7.26 8.27
C GLN A 289 -24.85 -6.75 7.59
N ARG A 290 -24.88 -5.52 7.04
CA ARG A 290 -23.69 -4.88 6.42
C ARG A 290 -22.58 -4.65 7.44
N PHE A 291 -22.93 -4.12 8.62
CA PHE A 291 -22.03 -3.97 9.78
C PHE A 291 -21.37 -5.31 10.14
N ALA A 292 -22.16 -6.37 10.32
CA ALA A 292 -21.61 -7.69 10.65
C ALA A 292 -20.70 -8.24 9.53
N SER A 293 -21.10 -8.10 8.26
CA SER A 293 -20.31 -8.55 7.11
C SER A 293 -18.93 -7.90 7.04
N GLU A 294 -18.80 -6.62 7.39
CA GLU A 294 -17.50 -5.93 7.41
C GLU A 294 -16.62 -6.32 8.60
N VAL A 295 -17.19 -6.49 9.79
CA VAL A 295 -16.43 -6.98 10.95
C VAL A 295 -15.95 -8.42 10.71
N ILE A 296 -16.76 -9.29 10.10
CA ILE A 296 -16.35 -10.66 9.71
C ILE A 296 -15.19 -10.61 8.70
N LYS A 297 -15.25 -9.75 7.67
CA LYS A 297 -14.16 -9.58 6.69
C LYS A 297 -12.86 -9.07 7.33
N ALA A 298 -12.96 -8.26 8.38
CA ALA A 298 -11.80 -7.83 9.17
C ALA A 298 -11.29 -8.96 10.07
N ALA A 299 -12.18 -9.71 10.74
CA ALA A 299 -11.82 -10.86 11.57
C ALA A 299 -11.15 -11.98 10.77
N GLN A 300 -11.56 -12.20 9.51
CA GLN A 300 -10.91 -13.11 8.55
C GLN A 300 -9.47 -12.71 8.20
N ARG A 301 -9.07 -11.45 8.45
CA ARG A 301 -7.67 -10.97 8.28
C ARG A 301 -6.85 -11.05 9.56
N LEU A 302 -7.44 -11.38 10.71
CA LEU A 302 -6.69 -11.69 11.92
C LEU A 302 -6.08 -13.09 11.81
N PRO A 303 -4.87 -13.31 12.36
CA PRO A 303 -4.39 -14.65 12.69
C PRO A 303 -5.40 -15.40 13.58
N GLN A 304 -5.45 -16.73 13.46
CA GLN A 304 -6.19 -17.56 14.41
C GLN A 304 -5.53 -17.41 15.80
N GLY A 305 -6.32 -16.96 16.79
CA GLY A 305 -5.84 -16.56 18.11
C GLY A 305 -6.95 -15.96 18.95
N MET A 306 -6.66 -15.64 20.21
CA MET A 306 -7.67 -15.21 21.19
C MET A 306 -8.39 -13.93 20.77
N LEU A 307 -7.69 -12.98 20.13
CA LEU A 307 -8.28 -11.73 19.66
C LEU A 307 -9.41 -11.94 18.66
N GLN A 308 -9.29 -12.94 17.76
CA GLN A 308 -10.32 -13.25 16.77
C GLN A 308 -11.60 -13.78 17.44
N THR A 309 -11.47 -14.72 18.37
CA THR A 309 -12.60 -15.26 19.14
C THR A 309 -13.31 -14.19 19.96
N VAL A 310 -12.57 -13.32 20.67
CA VAL A 310 -13.15 -12.24 21.48
C VAL A 310 -13.86 -11.20 20.60
N LEU A 311 -13.30 -10.86 19.44
CA LEU A 311 -13.93 -9.95 18.49
C LEU A 311 -15.25 -10.49 17.94
N LEU A 312 -15.34 -11.79 17.65
CA LEU A 312 -16.59 -12.43 17.19
C LEU A 312 -17.65 -12.51 18.30
N ALA A 313 -17.26 -12.81 19.53
CA ALA A 313 -18.17 -12.80 20.69
C ALA A 313 -18.73 -11.39 20.95
N GLU A 314 -17.91 -10.35 20.79
CA GLU A 314 -18.33 -8.95 20.92
C GLU A 314 -19.22 -8.51 19.73
N LEU A 315 -18.95 -9.00 18.51
CA LEU A 315 -19.84 -8.79 17.35
C LEU A 315 -21.23 -9.40 17.59
N ALA A 316 -21.28 -10.63 18.13
CA ALA A 316 -22.52 -11.28 18.53
C ALA A 316 -23.30 -10.42 19.54
N ARG A 317 -22.62 -9.92 20.58
CA ARG A 317 -23.20 -9.02 21.58
C ARG A 317 -23.74 -7.70 20.99
N ARG A 318 -23.05 -7.11 19.99
CA ARG A 318 -23.50 -5.87 19.32
C ARG A 318 -24.61 -6.08 18.30
N THR A 319 -24.77 -7.28 17.73
CA THR A 319 -25.77 -7.57 16.69
C THR A 319 -27.02 -8.29 17.18
N GLY A 320 -26.94 -8.98 18.32
CA GLY A 320 -27.99 -9.89 18.80
C GLY A 320 -28.09 -11.18 18.01
N ILE A 321 -27.01 -11.60 17.35
CA ILE A 321 -26.92 -12.83 16.54
C ILE A 321 -26.02 -13.84 17.26
N GLU A 322 -26.44 -15.11 17.32
CA GLU A 322 -25.69 -16.19 17.97
C GLU A 322 -24.24 -16.34 17.46
N PRO A 323 -23.22 -16.44 18.35
CA PRO A 323 -21.80 -16.55 17.95
C PRO A 323 -21.51 -17.67 16.95
N SER A 324 -22.15 -18.83 17.13
CA SER A 324 -21.97 -20.01 16.28
C SER A 324 -22.28 -19.76 14.80
N ARG A 325 -23.18 -18.82 14.48
CA ARG A 325 -23.47 -18.43 13.09
C ARG A 325 -22.30 -17.69 12.44
N PHE A 326 -21.53 -16.93 13.22
CA PHE A 326 -20.32 -16.26 12.73
C PHE A 326 -19.15 -17.23 12.59
N GLU A 327 -19.05 -18.21 13.50
CA GLU A 327 -18.07 -19.29 13.40
C GLU A 327 -18.29 -20.13 12.12
N SER A 328 -19.54 -20.49 11.79
CA SER A 328 -19.87 -21.12 10.49
C SER A 328 -19.47 -20.26 9.30
N LEU A 329 -19.83 -18.97 9.29
CA LEU A 329 -19.47 -18.04 8.20
C LEU A 329 -17.95 -17.77 8.08
N MET A 330 -17.17 -18.02 9.13
CA MET A 330 -15.71 -17.98 9.05
C MET A 330 -15.09 -19.33 8.64
N ALA A 331 -15.72 -20.45 8.99
CA ALA A 331 -15.32 -21.78 8.52
C ALA A 331 -15.61 -21.96 7.01
N GLU A 332 -16.77 -21.50 6.52
CA GLU A 332 -17.13 -21.50 5.10
C GLU A 332 -16.22 -20.60 4.24
N ALA A 333 -15.60 -19.59 4.85
CA ALA A 333 -14.66 -18.68 4.19
C ALA A 333 -13.19 -19.13 4.25
N GLN A 334 -12.88 -20.16 5.06
CA GLN A 334 -11.58 -20.83 5.00
C GLN A 334 -11.72 -22.00 4.01
N PRO A 335 -10.87 -22.12 2.97
CA PRO A 335 -10.90 -23.29 2.11
C PRO A 335 -10.57 -24.53 2.93
N ALA A 336 -11.54 -25.43 3.10
CA ALA A 336 -11.38 -26.64 3.88
C ALA A 336 -10.19 -27.45 3.33
N ALA A 337 -9.20 -27.74 4.19
CA ALA A 337 -8.09 -28.59 3.82
C ALA A 337 -8.63 -30.01 3.50
N PRO A 338 -8.54 -30.50 2.26
CA PRO A 338 -9.15 -31.76 1.89
C PRO A 338 -8.38 -32.92 2.53
N ALA A 339 -9.08 -33.74 3.31
CA ALA A 339 -8.60 -35.06 3.67
C ALA A 339 -8.48 -35.91 2.38
N ALA A 340 -7.46 -36.77 2.33
CA ALA A 340 -7.18 -37.55 1.14
C ALA A 340 -8.15 -38.74 0.99
N ASP A 341 -9.14 -38.59 0.11
CA ASP A 341 -9.55 -39.62 -0.86
C ASP A 341 -10.52 -39.01 -1.87
N GLY A 342 -10.65 -39.63 -3.05
CA GLY A 342 -11.64 -39.22 -4.06
C GLY A 342 -11.08 -38.41 -5.22
N LEU A 343 -10.86 -39.15 -6.30
CA LEU A 343 -10.73 -38.77 -7.72
C LEU A 343 -11.53 -37.54 -8.20
N GLU A 344 -11.10 -37.07 -9.38
CA GLU A 344 -11.82 -36.22 -10.34
C GLU A 344 -12.05 -34.76 -9.88
N GLN A 345 -11.19 -33.82 -10.30
CA GLN A 345 -11.00 -33.26 -11.67
C GLN A 345 -11.84 -31.99 -11.90
N THR A 346 -11.20 -31.03 -12.55
CA THR A 346 -11.80 -30.07 -13.52
C THR A 346 -12.96 -29.18 -13.03
N THR A 347 -12.68 -27.93 -12.70
CA THR A 347 -12.54 -26.80 -13.65
C THR A 347 -13.85 -26.20 -14.23
N GLN A 348 -14.43 -25.18 -13.54
CA GLN A 348 -14.56 -23.79 -14.07
C GLN A 348 -15.80 -23.21 -14.78
N GLY A 349 -16.20 -22.00 -14.32
CA GLY A 349 -17.24 -21.09 -14.86
C GLY A 349 -16.91 -19.56 -14.85
N THR A 350 -17.66 -18.73 -14.08
CA THR A 350 -17.61 -17.23 -13.69
C THR A 350 -17.02 -16.14 -14.60
N MET A 351 -17.60 -14.90 -14.74
CA MET A 351 -17.40 -13.66 -15.62
C MET A 351 -17.60 -13.65 -17.16
N ALA A 352 -17.15 -12.80 -18.10
CA ALA A 352 -17.04 -11.33 -18.20
C ALA A 352 -17.75 -10.72 -19.45
N SER A 353 -18.35 -9.52 -19.24
CA SER A 353 -19.05 -8.64 -20.19
C SER A 353 -19.59 -7.42 -19.40
N HIS A 354 -19.69 -6.15 -19.82
CA HIS A 354 -19.01 -5.26 -20.81
C HIS A 354 -19.12 -3.83 -20.20
N ALA A 355 -18.38 -2.75 -20.52
CA ALA A 355 -17.14 -2.51 -21.28
C ALA A 355 -16.50 -1.19 -20.75
N SER A 356 -16.28 -0.17 -21.62
CA SER A 356 -15.82 1.22 -21.35
C SER A 356 -14.39 1.43 -20.80
N GLY A 357 -13.62 2.34 -21.40
CA GLY A 357 -12.17 2.49 -21.10
C GLY A 357 -11.58 3.88 -21.29
N VAL A 358 -10.31 4.04 -20.87
CA VAL A 358 -9.48 5.27 -20.94
C VAL A 358 -8.02 4.89 -21.25
N ALA A 359 -7.25 5.80 -21.85
CA ALA A 359 -5.87 5.62 -22.29
C ALA A 359 -4.87 5.18 -21.18
N PRO A 360 -3.77 4.47 -21.52
CA PRO A 360 -2.90 3.82 -20.54
C PRO A 360 -1.93 4.80 -19.86
N SER A 361 -2.30 5.27 -18.66
CA SER A 361 -1.32 5.75 -17.68
C SER A 361 -0.58 4.56 -17.03
N GLY A 362 0.67 4.78 -16.59
CA GLY A 362 1.54 3.77 -15.97
C GLY A 362 1.10 3.36 -14.56
N GLY A 363 -0.11 2.82 -14.41
CA GLY A 363 -0.78 2.64 -13.12
C GLY A 363 -0.22 1.52 -12.25
N LYS A 364 0.30 1.88 -11.06
CA LYS A 364 0.50 0.98 -9.91
C LYS A 364 -0.83 0.55 -9.24
N GLY A 365 -1.91 0.45 -10.01
CA GLY A 365 -3.21 -0.05 -9.54
C GLY A 365 -3.31 -1.58 -9.63
N PRO A 366 -4.36 -2.18 -9.04
CA PRO A 366 -4.68 -3.60 -9.25
C PRO A 366 -4.91 -3.89 -10.74
N LEU A 367 -4.54 -5.09 -11.20
CA LEU A 367 -4.84 -5.53 -12.56
C LEU A 367 -6.27 -6.05 -12.64
N GLY A 368 -7.00 -5.63 -13.67
CA GLY A 368 -8.28 -6.25 -14.03
C GLY A 368 -8.09 -7.72 -14.43
N THR A 369 -9.14 -8.52 -14.29
CA THR A 369 -9.11 -9.98 -14.41
C THR A 369 -8.43 -10.48 -15.69
N LEU A 370 -8.83 -9.94 -16.85
CA LEU A 370 -8.26 -10.33 -18.15
C LEU A 370 -6.77 -9.94 -18.27
N ALA A 371 -6.35 -8.82 -17.66
CA ALA A 371 -4.95 -8.42 -17.61
C ALA A 371 -4.10 -9.33 -16.69
N ARG A 372 -4.71 -9.97 -15.67
CA ARG A 372 -4.05 -11.02 -14.86
C ARG A 372 -3.90 -12.32 -15.67
N VAL A 373 -4.91 -12.72 -16.45
CA VAL A 373 -4.84 -13.85 -17.41
C VAL A 373 -3.73 -13.63 -18.44
N LEU A 374 -3.66 -12.45 -19.05
CA LEU A 374 -2.56 -12.08 -19.95
C LEU A 374 -1.19 -12.12 -19.26
N GLN A 375 -1.06 -11.62 -18.04
CA GLN A 375 0.20 -11.68 -17.28
C GLN A 375 0.62 -13.14 -17.03
N LEU A 376 -0.30 -14.00 -16.57
CA LEU A 376 -0.02 -15.42 -16.30
C LEU A 376 0.43 -16.16 -17.57
N LEU A 377 -0.31 -16.03 -18.68
CA LEU A 377 0.03 -16.65 -19.96
C LEU A 377 1.34 -16.10 -20.57
N LEU A 378 1.69 -14.85 -20.29
CA LEU A 378 2.95 -14.25 -20.75
C LEU A 378 4.16 -14.74 -19.94
N HIS A 379 4.01 -14.93 -18.63
CA HIS A 379 5.09 -15.44 -17.77
C HIS A 379 5.25 -16.97 -17.81
N GLU A 380 4.15 -17.72 -17.97
CA GLU A 380 4.17 -19.19 -18.10
C GLU A 380 3.37 -19.67 -19.33
N PRO A 381 3.94 -19.53 -20.54
CA PRO A 381 3.32 -19.88 -21.83
C PRO A 381 2.71 -21.27 -21.96
N ILE A 382 3.19 -22.24 -21.16
CA ILE A 382 2.71 -23.64 -21.18
C ILE A 382 1.27 -23.76 -20.64
N LEU A 383 0.83 -22.82 -19.80
CA LEU A 383 -0.53 -22.86 -19.23
C LEU A 383 -1.64 -22.65 -20.28
N VAL A 384 -1.29 -22.29 -21.54
CA VAL A 384 -2.24 -22.29 -22.67
C VAL A 384 -2.90 -23.65 -22.91
N GLU A 385 -2.27 -24.75 -22.48
CA GLU A 385 -2.82 -26.11 -22.60
C GLU A 385 -4.03 -26.32 -21.66
N GLN A 386 -4.14 -25.53 -20.59
CA GLN A 386 -5.28 -25.52 -19.65
C GLN A 386 -6.37 -24.52 -20.07
N VAL A 387 -6.08 -23.64 -21.03
CA VAL A 387 -7.04 -22.65 -21.52
C VAL A 387 -8.06 -23.33 -22.44
N GLY A 388 -9.34 -23.26 -22.08
CA GLY A 388 -10.48 -23.71 -22.90
C GLY A 388 -10.72 -22.84 -24.15
N ASP A 389 -11.88 -22.92 -24.80
CA ASP A 389 -12.16 -22.01 -25.93
C ASP A 389 -12.21 -20.55 -25.46
N VAL A 390 -11.30 -19.72 -25.98
CA VAL A 390 -11.16 -18.30 -25.63
C VAL A 390 -12.42 -17.51 -25.95
N ALA A 391 -13.16 -17.90 -27.00
CA ALA A 391 -14.39 -17.23 -27.38
C ALA A 391 -15.55 -17.46 -26.40
N SER A 392 -15.47 -18.49 -25.53
CA SER A 392 -16.50 -18.78 -24.52
C SER A 392 -16.41 -17.88 -23.28
N TRP A 393 -15.23 -17.31 -23.00
CA TRP A 393 -14.99 -16.50 -21.80
C TRP A 393 -14.47 -15.08 -22.10
N CYS A 394 -13.61 -14.91 -23.11
CA CYS A 394 -13.21 -13.59 -23.56
C CYS A 394 -14.19 -13.07 -24.63
N SER A 395 -14.65 -11.82 -24.49
CA SER A 395 -15.19 -11.07 -25.64
C SER A 395 -14.04 -10.34 -26.34
N GLN A 396 -14.17 -10.05 -27.63
CA GLN A 396 -13.19 -9.21 -28.34
C GLN A 396 -13.41 -7.72 -28.05
N GLU A 397 -14.64 -7.33 -27.68
CA GLU A 397 -15.05 -5.95 -27.39
C GLU A 397 -14.77 -5.49 -25.95
N GLU A 398 -14.24 -6.36 -25.07
CA GLU A 398 -13.75 -5.92 -23.75
C GLU A 398 -12.29 -5.39 -23.84
N PRO A 399 -11.88 -4.45 -22.98
CA PRO A 399 -10.48 -3.99 -22.90
C PRO A 399 -9.51 -5.16 -22.66
N ASP A 400 -8.43 -5.22 -23.44
CA ASP A 400 -7.49 -6.36 -23.56
C ASP A 400 -8.05 -7.63 -24.27
N GLY A 401 -9.28 -7.60 -24.78
CA GLY A 401 -10.01 -8.74 -25.38
C GLY A 401 -9.37 -9.34 -26.63
N GLU A 402 -9.15 -8.52 -27.66
CA GLU A 402 -8.44 -8.92 -28.90
C GLU A 402 -7.05 -9.50 -28.59
N LEU A 403 -6.32 -8.86 -27.68
CA LEU A 403 -4.96 -9.22 -27.29
C LEU A 403 -4.91 -10.59 -26.60
N CYS A 404 -5.94 -10.94 -25.81
CA CYS A 404 -6.04 -12.27 -25.21
C CYS A 404 -6.34 -13.35 -26.24
N HIS A 405 -7.22 -13.09 -27.21
CA HIS A 405 -7.45 -13.99 -28.34
C HIS A 405 -6.18 -14.23 -29.15
N GLU A 406 -5.43 -13.17 -29.47
CA GLU A 406 -4.21 -13.29 -30.24
C GLU A 406 -3.08 -14.00 -29.47
N LEU A 407 -2.89 -13.70 -28.19
CA LEU A 407 -1.90 -14.40 -27.36
C LEU A 407 -2.20 -15.90 -27.29
N VAL A 408 -3.45 -16.29 -26.97
CA VAL A 408 -3.85 -17.72 -26.91
C VAL A 408 -3.66 -18.40 -28.27
N ARG A 409 -4.00 -17.73 -29.38
CA ARG A 409 -3.79 -18.23 -30.75
C ARG A 409 -2.30 -18.48 -31.06
N LEU A 410 -1.41 -17.55 -30.69
CA LEU A 410 0.03 -17.68 -30.90
C LEU A 410 0.62 -18.79 -30.04
N LEU A 411 0.27 -18.83 -28.75
CA LEU A 411 0.71 -19.86 -27.81
C LEU A 411 0.29 -21.28 -28.28
N ARG A 412 -0.97 -21.46 -28.68
CA ARG A 412 -1.47 -22.73 -29.27
C ARG A 412 -0.78 -23.13 -30.58
N ALA A 413 -0.21 -22.19 -31.32
CA ALA A 413 0.62 -22.49 -32.49
C ALA A 413 2.01 -23.06 -32.13
N GLY A 414 2.28 -23.33 -30.86
CA GLY A 414 3.38 -24.16 -30.33
C GLY A 414 4.79 -23.58 -30.40
N ARG A 415 4.98 -22.52 -31.20
CA ARG A 415 6.26 -21.86 -31.49
C ARG A 415 6.66 -20.77 -30.49
N TYR A 416 5.71 -20.30 -29.66
CA TYR A 416 5.92 -19.19 -28.72
C TYR A 416 5.96 -19.74 -27.29
N ARG A 417 7.16 -20.05 -26.79
CA ARG A 417 7.37 -20.77 -25.51
C ARG A 417 8.10 -19.98 -24.43
N SER A 418 8.39 -18.70 -24.64
CA SER A 418 9.01 -17.83 -23.63
C SER A 418 8.48 -16.39 -23.70
N PRO A 419 8.49 -15.64 -22.57
CA PRO A 419 8.04 -14.24 -22.54
C PRO A 419 8.77 -13.38 -23.58
N GLN A 420 10.07 -13.61 -23.79
CA GLN A 420 10.89 -12.85 -24.72
C GLN A 420 10.50 -13.08 -26.19
N VAL A 421 10.21 -14.33 -26.57
CA VAL A 421 9.78 -14.67 -27.94
C VAL A 421 8.36 -14.14 -28.23
N ILE A 422 7.51 -14.07 -27.20
CA ILE A 422 6.19 -13.43 -27.29
C ILE A 422 6.34 -11.92 -27.45
N LEU A 423 7.08 -11.24 -26.57
CA LEU A 423 7.29 -9.79 -26.65
C LEU A 423 7.96 -9.33 -27.95
N ALA A 424 8.86 -10.15 -28.51
CA ALA A 424 9.47 -9.89 -29.82
C ALA A 424 8.45 -9.99 -30.98
N HIS A 425 7.43 -10.84 -30.88
CA HIS A 425 6.37 -10.94 -31.88
C HIS A 425 5.51 -9.67 -31.96
N PHE A 426 5.22 -9.06 -30.81
CA PHE A 426 4.44 -7.82 -30.72
C PHE A 426 5.31 -6.55 -30.79
N GLN A 427 6.58 -6.65 -31.22
CA GLN A 427 7.45 -5.48 -31.32
C GLN A 427 6.99 -4.54 -32.45
N GLY A 428 6.64 -3.31 -32.11
CA GLY A 428 6.21 -2.27 -33.06
C GLY A 428 4.70 -2.14 -33.27
N VAL A 429 3.88 -3.02 -32.67
CA VAL A 429 2.41 -2.88 -32.63
C VAL A 429 1.94 -2.35 -31.28
N ALA A 430 0.81 -1.64 -31.25
CA ALA A 430 0.30 -0.96 -30.05
C ALA A 430 0.02 -1.94 -28.89
N GLN A 431 -0.45 -3.14 -29.19
CA GLN A 431 -0.67 -4.24 -28.26
C GLN A 431 0.62 -4.67 -27.53
N GLY A 432 1.79 -4.53 -28.17
CA GLY A 432 3.08 -4.91 -27.58
C GLY A 432 3.47 -4.06 -26.39
N ALA A 433 3.11 -2.77 -26.38
CA ALA A 433 3.32 -1.89 -25.22
C ALA A 433 2.52 -2.35 -23.99
N ARG A 434 1.32 -2.89 -24.20
CA ARG A 434 0.47 -3.46 -23.14
C ARG A 434 1.07 -4.73 -22.57
N LEU A 435 1.51 -5.68 -23.40
CA LEU A 435 2.20 -6.89 -22.95
C LEU A 435 3.52 -6.58 -22.23
N ALA A 436 4.32 -5.64 -22.75
CA ALA A 436 5.57 -5.22 -22.11
C ALA A 436 5.32 -4.64 -20.70
N ALA A 437 4.27 -3.83 -20.54
CA ALA A 437 3.87 -3.29 -19.24
C ALA A 437 3.37 -4.38 -18.26
N LEU A 438 2.78 -5.48 -18.75
CA LEU A 438 2.40 -6.63 -17.92
C LEU A 438 3.63 -7.48 -17.53
N ALA A 439 4.54 -7.75 -18.47
CA ALA A 439 5.77 -8.53 -18.23
C ALA A 439 6.75 -7.87 -17.23
N GLN A 440 6.68 -6.54 -17.09
CA GLN A 440 7.48 -5.78 -16.12
C GLN A 440 6.90 -5.79 -14.71
N ARG A 441 5.66 -6.26 -14.52
CA ARG A 441 5.03 -6.38 -13.19
C ARG A 441 5.39 -7.71 -12.56
N GLU A 442 5.81 -7.67 -11.30
CA GLU A 442 6.16 -8.88 -10.56
C GLU A 442 4.93 -9.78 -10.37
N LEU A 443 5.07 -11.05 -10.75
CA LEU A 443 4.02 -12.06 -10.61
C LEU A 443 4.15 -12.74 -9.24
N LEU A 444 3.59 -12.09 -8.22
CA LEU A 444 3.59 -12.48 -6.79
C LEU A 444 2.76 -13.76 -6.49
N ILE A 445 2.63 -14.66 -7.46
CA ILE A 445 1.87 -15.90 -7.38
C ILE A 445 2.88 -17.05 -7.43
N PRO A 446 2.96 -17.94 -6.42
CA PRO A 446 3.83 -19.11 -6.43
C PRO A 446 3.57 -19.99 -7.65
N ARG A 447 4.60 -20.63 -8.21
CA ARG A 447 4.47 -21.41 -9.46
C ARG A 447 3.40 -22.50 -9.37
N GLU A 448 3.39 -23.25 -8.28
CA GLU A 448 2.39 -24.30 -8.02
C GLU A 448 0.95 -23.79 -8.07
N ALA A 449 0.71 -22.52 -7.72
CA ALA A 449 -0.62 -21.90 -7.73
C ALA A 449 -0.98 -21.21 -9.07
N ARG A 450 -0.04 -21.05 -10.02
CA ARG A 450 -0.29 -20.30 -11.28
C ARG A 450 -1.25 -20.99 -12.22
N ALA A 451 -1.24 -22.32 -12.24
CA ALA A 451 -2.26 -23.11 -12.93
C ALA A 451 -3.64 -22.76 -12.34
N GLN A 452 -3.85 -23.08 -11.05
CA GLN A 452 -5.11 -22.87 -10.32
C GLN A 452 -5.61 -21.41 -10.31
N GLU A 453 -4.72 -20.41 -10.40
CA GLU A 453 -5.12 -19.00 -10.54
C GLU A 453 -5.45 -18.61 -11.99
N LEU A 454 -4.69 -19.06 -12.99
CA LEU A 454 -5.07 -18.82 -14.41
C LEU A 454 -6.43 -19.44 -14.69
N GLU A 455 -6.59 -20.68 -14.21
CA GLU A 455 -7.88 -21.31 -13.97
C GLU A 455 -8.81 -20.30 -13.28
N GLY A 456 -8.60 -19.98 -11.99
CA GLY A 456 -9.51 -19.17 -11.17
C GLY A 456 -9.91 -17.81 -11.76
N LEU A 457 -9.17 -17.31 -12.75
CA LEU A 457 -9.45 -16.13 -13.55
C LEU A 457 -10.17 -16.39 -14.88
N ILE A 458 -10.08 -17.59 -15.48
CA ILE A 458 -11.01 -18.09 -16.51
C ILE A 458 -12.32 -18.57 -15.86
N GLU A 459 -12.26 -19.14 -14.65
CA GLU A 459 -13.34 -19.10 -13.64
C GLU A 459 -13.52 -17.71 -13.00
N HIS A 460 -13.10 -16.68 -13.73
CA HIS A 460 -13.56 -15.32 -13.61
C HIS A 460 -13.64 -14.64 -15.00
N LEU A 461 -13.88 -15.39 -16.10
CA LEU A 461 -14.38 -14.97 -17.42
C LEU A 461 -15.63 -15.74 -18.10
N GLN A 462 -16.37 -16.77 -17.60
CA GLN A 462 -17.69 -17.32 -18.13
C GLN A 462 -19.08 -17.01 -17.44
N ARG A 463 -19.30 -17.21 -16.12
CA ARG A 463 -20.59 -16.93 -15.36
C ARG A 463 -20.87 -15.45 -14.91
N ARG A 464 -20.40 -14.42 -15.63
CA ARG A 464 -21.02 -13.05 -15.71
C ARG A 464 -21.37 -12.68 -17.17
N ARG A 465 -20.89 -13.46 -18.15
CA ARG A 465 -21.36 -13.48 -19.54
C ARG A 465 -22.57 -14.39 -19.70
N GLN A 466 -22.64 -15.45 -18.90
CA GLN A 466 -23.88 -16.22 -18.68
C GLN A 466 -24.86 -15.52 -17.71
N ARG A 467 -24.44 -14.44 -17.01
CA ARG A 467 -25.39 -13.48 -16.43
C ARG A 467 -25.79 -12.54 -17.56
N GLN A 468 -26.97 -12.76 -18.12
CA GLN A 468 -27.57 -11.82 -19.06
C GLN A 468 -27.69 -10.44 -18.39
N SER A 469 -27.56 -9.37 -19.17
CA SER A 469 -27.90 -8.04 -18.68
C SER A 469 -29.41 -7.93 -18.43
N PRO A 470 -29.85 -7.06 -17.49
CA PRO A 470 -31.28 -6.79 -17.30
C PRO A 470 -32.00 -6.37 -18.58
N GLN A 471 -31.29 -5.72 -19.52
CA GLN A 471 -31.83 -5.35 -20.83
C GLN A 471 -32.06 -6.56 -21.75
N GLU A 472 -31.13 -7.51 -21.80
CA GLU A 472 -31.33 -8.76 -22.57
C GLU A 472 -32.42 -9.66 -21.94
N GLU A 473 -32.52 -9.70 -20.61
CA GLU A 473 -33.60 -10.40 -19.90
C GLU A 473 -34.98 -9.77 -20.22
N PHE A 474 -35.05 -8.43 -20.19
CA PHE A 474 -36.24 -7.64 -20.52
C PHE A 474 -36.67 -7.82 -21.98
N GLU A 475 -35.73 -7.71 -22.94
CA GLU A 475 -36.03 -7.91 -24.36
C GLU A 475 -36.44 -9.36 -24.68
N ALA A 476 -35.83 -10.36 -24.04
CA ALA A 476 -36.21 -11.76 -24.22
C ALA A 476 -37.63 -12.04 -23.71
N LEU A 477 -38.03 -11.48 -22.57
CA LEU A 477 -39.39 -11.59 -22.04
C LEU A 477 -40.41 -10.86 -22.94
N LEU A 478 -40.08 -9.64 -23.41
CA LEU A 478 -40.88 -8.89 -24.37
C LEU A 478 -41.04 -9.61 -25.72
N ALA A 479 -39.99 -10.26 -26.22
CA ALA A 479 -40.02 -11.02 -27.46
C ALA A 479 -40.99 -12.22 -27.36
N ARG A 480 -41.05 -12.88 -26.20
CA ARG A 480 -41.98 -14.00 -25.95
C ARG A 480 -43.43 -13.54 -25.85
N GLU A 481 -43.70 -12.41 -25.17
CA GLU A 481 -45.06 -11.84 -25.13
C GLU A 481 -45.52 -11.35 -26.52
N ARG A 482 -44.62 -10.71 -27.29
CA ARG A 482 -44.88 -10.34 -28.70
C ARG A 482 -45.03 -11.56 -29.63
N GLY A 483 -44.38 -12.68 -29.31
CA GLY A 483 -44.54 -13.97 -29.98
C GLY A 483 -45.85 -14.70 -29.67
N GLY A 484 -46.67 -14.18 -28.74
CA GLY A 484 -47.97 -14.75 -28.37
C GLY A 484 -47.91 -15.83 -27.28
N GLU A 485 -46.76 -16.08 -26.66
CA GLU A 485 -46.69 -16.97 -25.50
C GLU A 485 -47.32 -16.30 -24.26
N ARG A 486 -48.15 -17.07 -23.52
CA ARG A 486 -48.61 -16.64 -22.19
C ARG A 486 -47.47 -16.84 -21.18
N LEU A 487 -46.76 -15.75 -20.88
CA LEU A 487 -45.77 -15.72 -19.80
C LEU A 487 -46.40 -16.16 -18.45
N PRO A 488 -45.71 -17.02 -17.66
CA PRO A 488 -46.09 -17.35 -16.28
C PRO A 488 -46.17 -16.12 -15.38
N LEU A 489 -46.80 -16.28 -14.21
CA LEU A 489 -46.99 -15.19 -13.24
C LEU A 489 -45.65 -14.58 -12.79
N GLU A 490 -44.70 -15.44 -12.44
CA GLU A 490 -43.33 -15.08 -12.03
C GLU A 490 -42.58 -14.33 -13.14
N ALA A 491 -42.68 -14.79 -14.38
CA ALA A 491 -42.07 -14.13 -15.54
C ALA A 491 -42.68 -12.75 -15.84
N ARG A 492 -43.95 -12.53 -15.47
CA ARG A 492 -44.61 -11.22 -15.57
C ARG A 492 -44.23 -10.28 -14.43
N GLN A 493 -44.06 -10.81 -13.22
CA GLN A 493 -43.51 -10.03 -12.09
C GLN A 493 -42.08 -9.60 -12.41
N ARG A 494 -41.24 -10.52 -12.88
CA ARG A 494 -39.86 -10.22 -13.32
C ARG A 494 -39.81 -9.19 -14.46
N LEU A 495 -40.72 -9.28 -15.44
CA LEU A 495 -40.84 -8.27 -16.50
C LEU A 495 -41.21 -6.88 -15.94
N GLN A 496 -42.06 -6.80 -14.91
CA GLN A 496 -42.40 -5.52 -14.26
C GLN A 496 -41.24 -4.97 -13.42
N GLU A 497 -40.53 -5.82 -12.68
CA GLU A 497 -39.31 -5.44 -11.95
C GLU A 497 -38.26 -4.84 -12.90
N LEU A 498 -37.96 -5.55 -13.99
CA LEU A 498 -37.03 -5.10 -15.02
C LEU A 498 -37.46 -3.80 -15.71
N LEU A 499 -38.77 -3.59 -15.89
CA LEU A 499 -39.28 -2.34 -16.47
C LEU A 499 -38.96 -1.15 -15.55
N VAL A 500 -39.14 -1.32 -14.24
CA VAL A 500 -38.79 -0.32 -13.21
C VAL A 500 -37.26 -0.16 -13.09
N GLU A 501 -36.50 -1.25 -13.08
CA GLU A 501 -35.03 -1.26 -12.97
C GLU A 501 -34.32 -0.61 -14.18
N LEU A 502 -35.01 -0.48 -15.33
CA LEU A 502 -34.48 0.09 -16.57
C LEU A 502 -35.05 1.47 -16.95
N HIS A 503 -36.16 1.92 -16.33
CA HIS A 503 -36.86 3.17 -16.71
C HIS A 503 -37.29 4.04 -15.52
N GLY A 504 -36.92 3.68 -14.28
CA GLY A 504 -37.12 4.46 -13.05
C GLY A 504 -35.87 5.21 -12.59
#